data_AF-A0A9N9EBF3-F1
#
_entry.id   AF-A0A9N9EBF3-F1
#
_cell.length_a   1.000
_cell.length_b   1.000
_cell.length_c   1.000
_cell.angle_alpha   90.00
_cell.angle_beta   90.00
_cell.angle_gamma   90.00
#
_symmetry.space_group_name_H-M   'P 1'
#
loop_
_entity.id
_entity.type
_entity.pdbx_description
1 polymer ?
#
loop_
_entity_poly.entity_id
_entity_poly.type
_entity_poly.pdbx_seq_one_letter_code
_entity_poly.pdbx_strand_id
1 'polypeptide(L)'
;IGCKRKWNEVDEDTVGLEEAYGIVTDAEKWYFLHCKVSNDKGTEFELSKPPVTVNWFGTVEKYRADVKMVLEHILWLLSKMEEAEANMGIGWVNAPKDETR
;
A
#
# COMPACT_ATOMS: atom_id res chain seq x y z
N ILE A 1 3.29 -0.83 24.81
CA ILE A 1 2.01 -0.09 24.84
C ILE A 1 1.52 -0.02 23.39
N GLY A 2 0.56 -0.86 23.04
CA GLY A 2 0.06 -0.98 21.67
C GLY A 2 -0.95 0.12 21.40
N CYS A 3 -0.71 0.95 20.37
CA CYS A 3 -1.70 1.89 19.89
C CYS A 3 -2.73 1.11 19.07
N LYS A 4 -3.80 0.64 19.73
CA LYS A 4 -5.00 0.17 19.06
C LYS A 4 -5.88 1.38 18.79
N ARG A 5 -5.98 1.80 17.53
CA ARG A 5 -6.99 2.79 17.12
C ARG A 5 -8.34 2.09 16.98
N LYS A 6 -9.41 2.73 17.45
CA LYS A 6 -10.77 2.27 17.22
C LYS A 6 -11.17 2.65 15.79
N TRP A 7 -11.84 1.75 15.09
CA TRP A 7 -12.23 1.90 13.68
C TRP A 7 -13.12 3.13 13.43
N ASN A 8 -13.75 3.66 14.48
CA ASN A 8 -14.72 4.75 14.42
C ASN A 8 -14.09 6.15 14.49
N GLU A 9 -12.75 6.27 14.51
CA GLU A 9 -12.01 7.55 14.50
C GLU A 9 -11.24 7.72 13.17
N VAL A 10 -11.85 7.32 12.05
CA VAL A 10 -11.44 7.86 10.76
C VAL A 10 -12.36 9.06 10.55
N ASP A 11 -11.81 10.26 10.73
CA ASP A 11 -12.52 11.50 10.43
C ASP A 11 -13.12 11.40 9.04
N GLU A 12 -14.42 11.71 8.93
CA GLU A 12 -15.21 11.77 7.69
C GLU A 12 -14.61 12.76 6.65
N ASP A 13 -13.59 13.51 7.07
CA ASP A 13 -12.78 14.45 6.29
C ASP A 13 -11.58 13.80 5.57
N THR A 14 -11.34 12.49 5.71
CA THR A 14 -10.41 11.81 4.79
C THR A 14 -10.98 11.90 3.40
N VAL A 15 -10.33 12.70 2.55
CA VAL A 15 -10.56 12.80 1.12
C VAL A 15 -10.96 11.42 0.60
N GLY A 16 -12.19 11.31 0.08
CA GLY A 16 -12.83 10.05 -0.24
C GLY A 16 -12.02 9.25 -1.23
N LEU A 17 -11.03 8.51 -0.74
CA LEU A 17 -10.20 7.61 -1.50
C LEU A 17 -11.09 6.45 -1.92
N GLU A 18 -11.62 6.54 -3.14
CA GLU A 18 -12.44 5.49 -3.76
C GLU A 18 -11.68 4.16 -3.81
N GLU A 19 -10.34 4.25 -3.88
CA GLU A 19 -9.42 3.11 -3.84
C GLU A 19 -8.24 3.38 -2.90
N ALA A 20 -7.77 2.34 -2.23
CA ALA A 20 -6.56 2.34 -1.43
C ALA A 20 -5.75 1.07 -1.69
N TYR A 21 -4.43 1.17 -1.63
CA TYR A 21 -3.53 0.06 -1.89
C TYR A 21 -2.64 -0.22 -0.66
N GLY A 22 -2.28 -1.48 -0.45
CA GLY A 22 -1.48 -1.89 0.69
C GLY A 22 -0.67 -3.15 0.42
N ILE A 23 0.21 -3.48 1.37
CA ILE A 23 1.05 -4.67 1.31
C ILE A 23 0.87 -5.44 2.61
N VAL A 24 0.53 -6.72 2.51
CA VAL A 24 0.47 -7.66 3.63
C VAL A 24 1.56 -8.69 3.41
N THR A 25 2.54 -8.73 4.29
CA THR A 25 3.70 -9.60 4.12
C THR A 25 4.07 -10.32 5.41
N ASP A 26 4.55 -11.56 5.25
CA ASP A 26 5.31 -12.29 6.26
C ASP A 26 6.80 -12.32 5.88
N ALA A 27 7.58 -13.24 6.46
CA ALA A 27 9.00 -13.34 6.12
C ALA A 27 9.23 -13.67 4.63
N GLU A 28 8.36 -14.43 3.97
CA GLU A 28 8.57 -14.94 2.60
C GLU A 28 7.44 -14.57 1.64
N LYS A 29 6.21 -14.47 2.10
CA LYS A 29 5.03 -14.23 1.27
C LYS A 29 4.64 -12.75 1.30
N TRP A 30 4.36 -12.24 0.12
CA TRP A 30 3.94 -10.86 -0.11
C TRP A 30 2.61 -10.89 -0.86
N TYR A 31 1.61 -10.28 -0.25
CA TYR A 31 0.29 -10.04 -0.83
C TYR A 31 0.12 -8.54 -1.05
N PHE A 32 -0.38 -8.18 -2.21
CA PHE A 32 -0.76 -6.81 -2.54
C PHE A 32 -2.26 -6.69 -2.30
N LEU A 33 -2.63 -5.79 -1.40
CA LEU A 33 -3.99 -5.50 -0.99
C LEU A 33 -4.51 -4.35 -1.84
N HIS A 34 -5.67 -4.56 -2.45
CA HIS A 34 -6.47 -3.52 -3.06
C HIS A 34 -7.78 -3.39 -2.26
N CYS A 35 -8.05 -2.18 -1.80
CA CYS A 35 -9.23 -1.81 -1.05
C CYS A 35 -10.05 -0.85 -1.91
N LYS A 36 -11.33 -1.14 -2.13
CA LYS A 36 -12.25 -0.26 -2.86
C LYS A 36 -13.40 0.12 -1.96
N VAL A 37 -13.75 1.40 -1.93
CA VAL A 37 -14.93 1.88 -1.22
C VAL A 37 -16.08 1.96 -2.22
N SER A 38 -17.08 1.09 -2.07
CA SER A 38 -18.30 1.13 -2.87
C SER A 38 -19.42 1.81 -2.08
N ASN A 39 -20.09 2.76 -2.72
CA ASN A 39 -21.23 3.50 -2.14
C ASN A 39 -22.36 2.57 -1.64
N ASP A 40 -22.52 1.38 -2.24
CA ASP A 40 -23.66 0.49 -1.98
C ASP A 40 -23.31 -0.71 -1.09
N LYS A 41 -22.03 -1.12 -1.05
CA LYS A 41 -21.60 -2.38 -0.42
C LYS A 41 -20.57 -2.20 0.70
N GLY A 42 -20.16 -0.97 0.99
CA GLY A 42 -19.07 -0.69 1.91
C GLY A 42 -17.70 -0.99 1.29
N THR A 43 -16.72 -1.31 2.14
CA THR A 43 -15.34 -1.53 1.71
C THR A 43 -15.11 -2.97 1.25
N GLU A 44 -14.74 -3.14 -0.02
CA GLU A 44 -14.31 -4.42 -0.60
C GLU A 44 -12.78 -4.55 -0.53
N PHE A 45 -12.30 -5.72 -0.11
CA PHE A 45 -10.88 -6.03 0.00
C PHE A 45 -10.50 -7.18 -0.92
N GLU A 46 -9.51 -6.95 -1.78
CA GLU A 46 -8.94 -7.95 -2.67
C GLU A 46 -7.45 -8.13 -2.37
N LEU A 47 -7.02 -9.37 -2.21
CA LEU A 47 -5.61 -9.72 -2.07
C LEU A 47 -5.11 -10.38 -3.35
N SER A 48 -3.91 -10.00 -3.80
CA SER A 48 -3.25 -10.64 -4.92
C SER A 48 -3.11 -12.16 -4.70
N LYS A 49 -3.55 -12.96 -5.67
CA LYS A 49 -3.43 -14.42 -5.64
C LYS A 49 -2.85 -14.91 -6.98
N PRO A 50 -1.80 -15.75 -6.99
CA PRO A 50 -1.04 -16.20 -5.81
C PRO A 50 -0.16 -15.10 -5.21
N PRO A 51 0.26 -15.21 -3.94
CA PRO A 51 1.25 -14.29 -3.37
C PRO A 51 2.60 -14.42 -4.07
N VAL A 52 3.36 -13.33 -4.04
CA VAL A 52 4.78 -13.38 -4.38
C VAL A 52 5.52 -14.08 -3.23
N THR A 53 6.28 -15.11 -3.54
CA THR A 53 7.12 -15.81 -2.55
C THR A 53 8.58 -15.42 -2.78
N VAL A 54 9.22 -14.88 -1.75
CA VAL A 54 10.62 -14.49 -1.72
C VAL A 54 11.41 -15.55 -0.96
N ASN A 55 12.24 -16.31 -1.68
CA ASN A 55 13.15 -17.24 -1.05
C ASN A 55 14.48 -16.57 -0.70
N TRP A 56 14.57 -16.04 0.53
CA TRP A 56 15.78 -15.37 1.04
C TRP A 56 17.02 -16.26 1.12
N PHE A 57 16.82 -17.59 1.22
CA PHE A 57 17.89 -18.58 1.37
C PHE A 57 18.09 -19.43 0.09
N GLY A 58 17.47 -19.00 -1.02
CA GLY A 58 17.58 -19.67 -2.32
C GLY A 58 18.90 -19.40 -3.03
N THR A 59 19.01 -19.85 -4.28
CA THR A 59 20.14 -19.45 -5.12
C THR A 59 20.14 -17.93 -5.31
N VAL A 60 21.32 -17.32 -5.49
CA VAL A 60 21.47 -15.87 -5.71
C VAL A 60 20.58 -15.39 -6.86
N GLU A 61 20.47 -16.18 -7.93
CA GLU A 61 19.62 -15.88 -9.08
C GLU A 61 18.14 -15.85 -8.70
N LYS A 62 17.66 -16.86 -7.96
CA LYS A 62 16.26 -16.96 -7.55
C LYS A 62 15.88 -15.85 -6.56
N TYR A 63 16.73 -15.66 -5.54
CA TYR A 63 16.60 -14.56 -4.59
C TYR A 63 16.50 -13.20 -5.30
N ARG A 64 17.41 -12.93 -6.24
CA ARG A 64 17.42 -11.66 -6.99
C ARG A 64 16.16 -11.49 -7.83
N ALA A 65 15.69 -12.55 -8.49
CA ALA A 65 14.47 -12.51 -9.28
C ALA A 65 13.23 -12.23 -8.41
N ASP A 66 13.11 -12.89 -7.26
CA ASP A 66 11.97 -12.73 -6.36
C ASP A 66 11.93 -11.32 -5.75
N VAL A 67 13.06 -10.81 -5.27
CA VAL A 67 13.17 -9.44 -4.74
C VAL A 67 12.87 -8.40 -5.82
N LYS A 68 13.38 -8.60 -7.04
CA LYS A 68 13.09 -7.70 -8.16
C LYS A 68 11.58 -7.61 -8.42
N MET A 69 10.87 -8.73 -8.42
CA MET A 69 9.43 -8.76 -8.66
C MET A 69 8.65 -7.99 -7.57
N VAL A 70 9.05 -8.12 -6.29
CA VAL A 70 8.45 -7.32 -5.21
C VAL A 70 8.70 -5.82 -5.42
N LEU A 71 9.93 -5.43 -5.72
CA LEU A 71 10.29 -4.02 -5.93
C LEU A 71 9.56 -3.41 -7.13
N GLU A 72 9.43 -4.14 -8.25
CA GLU A 72 8.67 -3.67 -9.41
C GLU A 72 7.19 -3.44 -9.06
N HIS A 73 6.60 -4.29 -8.24
CA HIS A 73 5.22 -4.11 -7.81
C HIS A 73 5.05 -2.93 -6.83
N ILE A 74 6.02 -2.71 -5.93
CA ILE A 74 6.04 -1.53 -5.06
C ILE A 74 6.13 -0.25 -5.90
N LEU A 75 6.98 -0.22 -6.93
CA LEU A 75 7.08 0.93 -7.83
C LEU A 75 5.76 1.18 -8.56
N TRP A 76 5.09 0.11 -9.02
CA TRP A 76 3.77 0.23 -9.62
C TRP A 76 2.72 0.82 -8.66
N LEU A 77 2.72 0.39 -7.38
CA LEU A 77 1.82 0.95 -6.36
C LEU A 77 2.08 2.44 -6.12
N LEU A 78 3.35 2.86 -6.04
CA LEU A 78 3.71 4.27 -5.88
C LEU A 78 3.24 5.12 -7.07
N SER A 79 3.36 4.60 -8.30
CA SER A 79 2.82 5.25 -9.49
C SER A 79 1.30 5.41 -9.42
N LYS A 80 0.58 4.41 -8.91
CA LYS A 80 -0.88 4.48 -8.75
C LYS A 80 -1.30 5.52 -7.71
N MET A 81 -0.53 5.66 -6.64
CA MET A 81 -0.75 6.72 -5.64
C MET A 81 -0.55 8.11 -6.26
N GLU A 82 0.52 8.32 -7.02
CA GLU A 82 0.77 9.59 -7.71
C GLU A 82 -0.35 9.96 -8.69
N GLU A 83 -0.85 8.99 -9.46
CA GLU A 83 -2.01 9.19 -10.35
C GLU A 83 -3.28 9.58 -9.56
N ALA A 84 -3.53 8.91 -8.42
CA ALA A 84 -4.69 9.19 -7.58
C ALA A 84 -4.60 10.59 -6.95
N GLU A 85 -3.42 11.00 -6.47
CA GLU A 85 -3.15 12.34 -5.95
C GLU A 85 -3.42 13.43 -7.00
N ALA A 86 -2.92 13.22 -8.23
CA ALA A 86 -3.15 14.13 -9.35
C ALA A 86 -4.65 14.26 -9.68
N ASN A 87 -5.38 13.14 -9.68
CA ASN A 87 -6.81 13.12 -9.99
C ASN A 87 -7.69 13.76 -8.90
N MET A 88 -7.32 13.58 -7.63
CA MET A 88 -8.08 14.14 -6.50
C MET A 88 -7.69 15.59 -6.18
N GLY A 89 -6.68 16.16 -6.84
CA GLY A 89 -6.20 17.53 -6.58
C GLY A 89 -5.59 17.72 -5.19
N ILE A 90 -5.27 16.64 -4.49
CA ILE A 90 -4.60 16.62 -3.19
C ILE A 90 -3.14 16.27 -3.42
N GLY A 91 -2.29 17.30 -3.48
CA GLY A 91 -0.92 17.13 -3.06
C GLY A 91 -0.92 16.98 -1.54
N TRP A 92 -0.20 16.00 -0.99
CA TRP A 92 0.07 15.96 0.44
C TRP A 92 0.53 17.36 0.86
N VAL A 93 -0.24 18.02 1.72
CA VAL A 93 0.22 19.23 2.41
C VAL A 93 1.58 18.87 2.99
N ASN A 94 2.60 19.55 2.49
CA ASN A 94 4.01 19.30 2.77
C ASN A 94 4.19 18.74 4.18
N ALA A 95 4.81 17.56 4.29
CA ALA A 95 5.43 17.17 5.54
C ALA A 95 6.21 18.40 6.04
N PRO A 96 6.01 18.85 7.30
CA PRO A 96 6.71 20.02 7.79
C PRO A 96 8.20 19.76 7.55
N LYS A 97 8.81 20.59 6.68
CA LYS A 97 10.25 20.60 6.56
C LYS A 97 10.73 20.93 7.96
N ASP A 98 11.40 19.98 8.60
CA ASP A 98 12.14 20.23 9.82
C ASP A 98 13.09 21.38 9.51
N GLU A 99 12.71 22.58 9.94
CA GLU A 99 13.55 23.77 9.90
C GLU A 99 14.59 23.60 11.01
N THR A 100 15.59 22.76 10.73
CA THR A 100 16.84 22.74 11.47
C THR A 100 17.93 23.36 10.62
N ARG A 101 18.02 24.70 10.75
CA ARG A 101 19.24 25.46 11.10
C ARG A 101 19.44 26.75 10.29
#